data_AF-A0A3C1Y8F0-F1
#
_entry.id   AF-A0A3C1Y8F0-F1
#
_cell.length_a   1.000
_cell.length_b   1.000
_cell.length_c   1.000
_cell.angle_alpha   90.00
_cell.angle_beta   90.00
_cell.angle_gamma   90.00
#
_symmetry.space_group_name_H-M   'P 1'
#
loop_
_entity.id
_entity.type
_entity.pdbx_description
1 polymer ?
#
loop_
_entity_poly.entity_id
_entity_poly.type
_entity_poly.pdbx_seq_one_letter_code
_entity_poly.pdbx_strand_id
1 'polypeptide(L)'
;MWTGNNRASWHDYSSRAIYHITLKKSPAASPFGVIGGNCALRPGVPGSPFLRAGALGLAVKRALRELPLIHPALRLYQYALMPDHLHMIISVEAPMDDILGRKLAAFKVRVNHYAGVDGVFAKGFNDQIIGPGRSLDVVYRYLRENPFRLAVRRANPDFFRRLDNLEINGRRCRVYGNLHLLDNPFKEQVVVHRADDDATRRRNRERWLYAAANGGVLVSPFISPAEKAVRAEAEALGGRLILITDTHFGECYKPAAHDFELCLRGRLLIVSPLGDTAPLSRERCLRMNDFASALASDRI
;
A
#
# COMPACT_ATOMS: atom_id res chain seq x y z
N MET A 1 16.10 4.81 9.08
CA MET A 1 16.68 3.97 8.00
C MET A 1 15.79 2.74 7.82
N TRP A 2 14.99 2.68 6.75
CA TRP A 2 14.09 1.55 6.48
C TRP A 2 14.89 0.34 5.98
N THR A 3 14.79 -0.80 6.67
CA THR A 3 15.61 -2.01 6.40
C THR A 3 14.96 -3.00 5.43
N GLY A 4 13.72 -2.75 4.98
CA GLY A 4 13.01 -3.62 4.04
C GLY A 4 12.75 -5.03 4.56
N ASN A 5 12.57 -5.20 5.88
CA ASN A 5 12.48 -6.52 6.51
C ASN A 5 11.43 -6.61 7.63
N ASN A 6 10.37 -5.81 7.54
CA ASN A 6 9.28 -5.84 8.52
C ASN A 6 8.32 -7.00 8.20
N ARG A 7 8.64 -8.19 8.73
CA ARG A 7 7.85 -9.41 8.59
C ARG A 7 6.79 -9.48 9.69
N ALA A 8 5.64 -10.02 9.35
CA ALA A 8 4.63 -10.44 10.32
C ALA A 8 5.25 -11.48 11.28
N SER A 9 5.42 -11.12 12.55
CA SER A 9 5.96 -11.98 13.62
C SER A 9 5.10 -13.21 13.90
N TRP A 10 3.79 -13.11 13.59
CA TRP A 10 2.80 -14.17 13.79
C TRP A 10 2.63 -15.11 12.60
N HIS A 11 3.44 -14.98 11.54
CA HIS A 11 3.27 -15.73 10.30
C HIS A 11 4.47 -16.63 9.98
N ASP A 12 4.19 -17.89 9.63
CA ASP A 12 5.19 -18.82 9.13
C ASP A 12 5.38 -18.64 7.61
N TYR A 13 6.52 -18.08 7.21
CA TYR A 13 6.86 -17.82 5.82
C TYR A 13 7.28 -19.06 5.02
N SER A 14 7.34 -20.24 5.63
CA SER A 14 7.48 -21.52 4.91
C SER A 14 6.12 -22.14 4.55
N SER A 15 5.03 -21.66 5.16
CA SER A 15 3.69 -22.22 5.03
C SER A 15 2.92 -21.70 3.80
N ARG A 16 1.80 -22.36 3.50
CA ARG A 16 0.87 -21.98 2.43
C ARG A 16 0.24 -20.62 2.71
N ALA A 17 0.44 -19.67 1.80
CA ALA A 17 -0.18 -18.36 1.86
C ALA A 17 -0.03 -17.64 0.50
N ILE A 18 -0.84 -16.60 0.31
CA ILE A 18 -0.72 -15.71 -0.84
C ILE A 18 -0.13 -14.39 -0.35
N TYR A 19 0.88 -13.90 -1.05
CA TYR A 19 1.62 -12.70 -0.69
C TYR A 19 1.59 -11.69 -1.82
N HIS A 20 1.33 -10.43 -1.50
CA HIS A 20 1.69 -9.32 -2.36
C HIS A 20 3.09 -8.83 -1.95
N ILE A 21 4.07 -9.07 -2.82
CA ILE A 21 5.48 -8.72 -2.62
C ILE A 21 5.83 -7.47 -3.41
N THR A 22 6.60 -6.58 -2.79
CA THR A 22 7.24 -5.44 -3.44
C THR A 22 8.76 -5.53 -3.31
N LEU A 23 9.47 -5.62 -4.45
CA LEU A 23 10.92 -5.56 -4.53
C LEU A 23 11.36 -4.21 -5.07
N LYS A 24 12.10 -3.43 -4.28
CA LYS A 24 12.63 -2.14 -4.74
C LYS A 24 13.89 -2.34 -5.56
N LYS A 25 14.01 -1.60 -6.66
CA LYS A 25 15.25 -1.46 -7.42
C LYS A 25 16.33 -0.86 -6.52
N SER A 26 17.57 -1.31 -6.68
CA SER A 26 18.70 -0.63 -6.05
C SER A 26 18.81 0.82 -6.55
N PRO A 27 19.15 1.81 -5.70
CA PRO A 27 19.37 3.18 -6.15
C PRO A 27 20.39 3.28 -7.28
N ALA A 28 21.43 2.44 -7.27
CA ALA A 28 22.51 2.42 -8.26
C ALA A 28 22.14 1.76 -9.60
N ALA A 29 21.09 0.92 -9.64
CA ALA A 29 20.68 0.24 -10.87
C ALA A 29 19.87 1.17 -11.80
N SER A 30 19.99 0.99 -13.11
CA SER A 30 19.16 1.72 -14.08
C SER A 30 17.67 1.38 -13.93
N PRO A 31 16.73 2.28 -14.27
CA PRO A 31 15.30 1.97 -14.21
C PRO A 31 14.95 0.69 -14.97
N PHE A 32 13.99 -0.10 -14.47
CA PHE A 32 13.52 -1.32 -15.14
C PHE A 32 12.82 -1.02 -16.48
N GLY A 33 12.39 0.22 -16.68
CA GLY A 33 11.79 0.69 -17.90
C GLY A 33 11.25 2.09 -17.76
N VAL A 34 10.52 2.52 -18.78
CA VAL A 34 9.84 3.81 -18.81
C VAL A 34 8.33 3.60 -18.94
N ILE A 35 7.55 4.47 -18.31
CA ILE A 35 6.11 4.49 -18.50
C ILE A 35 5.83 5.12 -19.87
N GLY A 36 5.13 4.39 -20.73
CA GLY A 36 4.58 4.87 -21.98
C GLY A 36 3.05 4.80 -21.98
N GLY A 37 2.42 5.14 -23.10
CA GLY A 37 0.97 5.19 -23.25
C GLY A 37 0.37 6.53 -22.83
N ASN A 38 -0.94 6.67 -23.01
CA ASN A 38 -1.69 7.89 -22.74
C ASN A 38 -2.44 7.80 -21.41
N CYS A 39 -2.13 8.70 -20.46
CA CYS A 39 -2.76 8.74 -19.15
C CYS A 39 -4.24 9.20 -19.16
N ALA A 40 -4.75 9.70 -20.28
CA ALA A 40 -6.18 9.97 -20.48
C ALA A 40 -6.99 8.70 -20.76
N LEU A 41 -6.34 7.61 -21.17
CA LEU A 41 -7.00 6.34 -21.47
C LEU A 41 -7.10 5.47 -20.22
N ARG A 42 -8.30 4.95 -19.96
CA ARG A 42 -8.56 4.08 -18.80
C ARG A 42 -7.75 2.78 -18.86
N PRO A 43 -7.38 2.19 -17.71
CA PRO A 43 -6.74 0.88 -17.64
C PRO A 43 -7.50 -0.18 -18.45
N GLY A 44 -6.76 -1.00 -19.21
CA GLY A 44 -7.33 -2.07 -20.04
C GLY A 44 -7.70 -1.66 -21.47
N VAL A 45 -7.70 -0.37 -21.79
CA VAL A 45 -7.85 0.12 -23.17
C VAL A 45 -6.50 0.06 -23.90
N PRO A 46 -6.44 -0.37 -25.18
CA PRO A 46 -5.21 -0.26 -25.97
C PRO A 46 -4.64 1.17 -25.96
N GLY A 47 -3.34 1.30 -25.69
CA GLY A 47 -2.69 2.60 -25.53
C GLY A 47 -2.80 3.21 -24.12
N SER A 48 -3.53 2.60 -23.19
CA SER A 48 -3.46 2.95 -21.77
C SER A 48 -2.04 2.78 -21.20
N PRO A 49 -1.68 3.45 -20.10
CA PRO A 49 -0.32 3.48 -19.61
C PRO A 49 0.25 2.10 -19.28
N PHE A 50 1.46 1.86 -19.76
CA PHE A 50 2.17 0.60 -19.57
C PHE A 50 3.66 0.83 -19.33
N LEU A 51 4.35 -0.15 -18.76
CA LEU A 51 5.81 -0.12 -18.68
C LEU A 51 6.43 -0.71 -19.95
N ARG A 52 7.16 0.12 -20.69
CA ARG A 52 8.11 -0.34 -21.70
C ARG A 52 9.41 -0.74 -21.02
N ALA A 53 9.65 -2.05 -20.92
CA ALA A 53 10.81 -2.60 -20.22
C ALA A 53 12.12 -2.27 -20.96
N GLY A 54 13.14 -1.86 -20.21
CA GLY A 54 14.54 -1.82 -20.68
C GLY A 54 15.24 -3.16 -20.44
N ALA A 55 16.57 -3.20 -20.60
CA ALA A 55 17.36 -4.42 -20.43
C ALA A 55 17.15 -5.08 -19.05
N LEU A 56 17.25 -4.31 -17.96
CA LEU A 56 17.00 -4.82 -16.61
C LEU A 56 15.56 -5.31 -16.42
N GLY A 57 14.57 -4.61 -16.99
CA GLY A 57 13.19 -5.05 -16.92
C GLY A 57 12.92 -6.35 -17.68
N LEU A 58 13.61 -6.58 -18.80
CA LEU A 58 13.55 -7.84 -19.54
C LEU A 58 14.19 -8.98 -18.73
N ALA A 59 15.31 -8.74 -18.05
CA ALA A 59 15.92 -9.71 -17.13
C ALA A 59 14.96 -10.11 -15.99
N VAL A 60 14.28 -9.13 -15.39
CA VAL A 60 13.24 -9.37 -14.37
C VAL A 60 12.09 -10.19 -14.93
N LYS A 61 11.56 -9.84 -16.10
CA LYS A 61 10.47 -10.58 -16.76
C LYS A 61 10.84 -12.02 -17.08
N ARG A 62 12.10 -12.26 -17.47
CA ARG A 62 12.61 -13.62 -17.70
C ARG A 62 12.64 -14.43 -16.41
N ALA A 63 13.25 -13.90 -15.36
CA ALA A 63 13.30 -14.59 -14.06
C ALA A 63 11.91 -14.87 -13.48
N LEU A 64 10.91 -14.00 -13.72
CA LEU A 64 9.53 -14.21 -13.27
C LEU A 64 8.87 -15.46 -13.88
N ARG A 65 9.18 -15.78 -15.15
CA ARG A 65 8.67 -17.00 -15.81
C ARG A 65 9.26 -18.27 -15.21
N GLU A 66 10.42 -18.14 -14.59
CA GLU A 66 11.19 -19.25 -14.01
C GLU A 66 11.04 -19.32 -12.48
N LEU A 67 10.07 -18.60 -11.90
CA LEU A 67 9.78 -18.69 -10.47
C LEU A 67 9.50 -20.14 -10.01
N PRO A 68 8.76 -20.98 -10.77
CA PRO A 68 8.55 -22.38 -10.41
C PRO A 68 9.84 -23.24 -10.41
N LEU A 69 10.90 -22.81 -11.12
CA LEU A 69 12.21 -23.48 -11.11
C LEU A 69 13.01 -23.16 -9.84
N ILE A 70 12.64 -22.13 -9.08
CA ILE A 70 13.26 -21.84 -7.78
C ILE A 70 12.71 -22.79 -6.72
N HIS A 71 11.40 -23.00 -6.74
CA HIS A 71 10.73 -23.99 -5.90
C HIS A 71 9.35 -24.34 -6.50
N PRO A 72 8.96 -25.62 -6.58
CA PRO A 72 7.73 -26.05 -7.26
C PRO A 72 6.45 -25.52 -6.60
N ALA A 73 6.48 -25.20 -5.31
CA ALA A 73 5.34 -24.62 -4.59
C ALA A 73 5.07 -23.13 -4.90
N LEU A 74 5.95 -22.45 -5.64
CA LEU A 74 5.79 -21.03 -5.96
C LEU A 74 5.03 -20.85 -7.27
N ARG A 75 3.87 -20.19 -7.20
CA ARG A 75 3.14 -19.71 -8.38
C ARG A 75 3.10 -18.21 -8.42
N LEU A 76 3.40 -17.65 -9.59
CA LEU A 76 3.19 -16.24 -9.87
C LEU A 76 1.75 -16.05 -10.37
N TYR A 77 0.93 -15.37 -9.59
CA TYR A 77 -0.45 -15.06 -9.99
C TYR A 77 -0.54 -13.81 -10.87
N GLN A 78 0.14 -12.73 -10.49
CA GLN A 78 0.15 -11.47 -11.23
C GLN A 78 1.39 -10.67 -10.87
N TYR A 79 1.86 -9.81 -11.77
CA TYR A 79 2.89 -8.83 -11.44
C TYR A 79 2.61 -7.47 -12.10
N ALA A 80 3.23 -6.42 -11.56
CA ALA A 80 3.35 -5.11 -12.19
C ALA A 80 4.80 -4.64 -12.02
N LEU A 81 5.51 -4.53 -13.14
CA LEU A 81 6.85 -3.97 -13.18
C LEU A 81 6.75 -2.45 -13.29
N MET A 82 7.39 -1.74 -12.37
CA MET A 82 7.45 -0.28 -12.31
C MET A 82 8.89 0.16 -12.61
N PRO A 83 9.15 1.43 -12.95
CA PRO A 83 10.50 1.89 -13.25
C PRO A 83 11.52 1.65 -12.12
N ASP A 84 11.06 1.72 -10.86
CA ASP A 84 11.88 1.71 -9.65
C ASP A 84 11.58 0.53 -8.70
N HIS A 85 10.61 -0.32 -9.01
CA HIS A 85 10.26 -1.48 -8.20
C HIS A 85 9.45 -2.52 -8.98
N LEU A 86 9.34 -3.71 -8.42
CA LEU A 86 8.47 -4.79 -8.91
C LEU A 86 7.42 -5.09 -7.85
N HIS A 87 6.16 -5.11 -8.26
CA HIS A 87 5.07 -5.71 -7.51
C HIS A 87 4.75 -7.10 -8.06
N MET A 88 4.51 -8.08 -7.20
CA MET A 88 4.08 -9.41 -7.60
C MET A 88 3.17 -10.05 -6.55
N ILE A 89 2.20 -10.82 -7.02
CA ILE A 89 1.35 -11.68 -6.19
C ILE A 89 1.86 -13.10 -6.38
N ILE A 90 2.35 -13.68 -5.30
CA ILE A 90 2.90 -15.03 -5.26
C ILE A 90 2.00 -15.89 -4.37
N SER A 91 1.61 -17.05 -4.88
CA SER A 91 0.98 -18.10 -4.09
C SER A 91 2.01 -19.16 -3.72
N VAL A 92 2.10 -19.47 -2.44
CA VAL A 92 2.80 -20.65 -1.92
C VAL A 92 1.75 -21.75 -1.76
N GLU A 93 1.75 -22.71 -2.67
CA GLU A 93 0.67 -23.72 -2.79
C GLU A 93 0.88 -24.92 -1.86
N ALA A 94 2.11 -25.18 -1.44
CA ALA A 94 2.51 -26.24 -0.52
C ALA A 94 3.61 -25.73 0.43
N PRO A 95 3.80 -26.34 1.63
CA PRO A 95 4.92 -26.02 2.50
C PRO A 95 6.25 -26.12 1.76
N MET A 96 7.14 -25.16 2.02
CA MET A 96 8.47 -25.09 1.41
C MET A 96 9.53 -25.65 2.37
N ASP A 97 10.64 -26.10 1.80
CA ASP A 97 11.88 -26.48 2.48
C ASP A 97 12.58 -25.31 3.19
N ASP A 98 12.14 -24.07 2.94
CA ASP A 98 12.73 -22.85 3.48
C ASP A 98 11.74 -21.68 3.45
N ILE A 99 12.04 -20.61 4.17
CA ILE A 99 11.23 -19.38 4.19
C ILE A 99 11.19 -18.72 2.81
N LEU A 100 10.05 -18.12 2.46
CA LEU A 100 9.83 -17.36 1.22
C LEU A 100 10.95 -16.36 0.93
N GLY A 101 11.50 -15.72 1.98
CA GLY A 101 12.60 -14.78 1.85
C GLY A 101 13.85 -15.34 1.18
N ARG A 102 14.22 -16.60 1.46
CA ARG A 102 15.37 -17.25 0.80
C ARG A 102 15.08 -17.55 -0.67
N LYS A 103 13.84 -17.94 -0.98
CA LYS A 103 13.39 -18.14 -2.38
C LYS A 103 13.38 -16.83 -3.17
N LEU A 104 12.96 -15.72 -2.56
CA LEU A 104 13.05 -14.39 -3.16
C LEU A 104 14.50 -13.91 -3.33
N ALA A 105 15.43 -14.32 -2.46
CA ALA A 105 16.85 -14.05 -2.66
C ALA A 105 17.39 -14.80 -3.89
N ALA A 106 17.04 -16.09 -4.05
CA ALA A 106 17.38 -16.86 -5.26
C ALA A 106 16.79 -16.23 -6.53
N PHE A 107 15.56 -15.70 -6.46
CA PHE A 107 14.96 -14.95 -7.56
C PHE A 107 15.82 -13.73 -7.95
N LYS A 108 16.28 -12.94 -6.97
CA LYS A 108 17.15 -11.78 -7.23
C LYS A 108 18.48 -12.17 -7.86
N VAL A 109 19.10 -13.26 -7.41
CA VAL A 109 20.34 -13.80 -8.02
C VAL A 109 20.11 -14.17 -9.48
N ARG A 110 18.98 -14.81 -9.79
CA ARG A 110 18.62 -15.14 -11.18
C ARG A 110 18.41 -13.90 -12.04
N VAL A 111 17.83 -12.84 -11.48
CA VAL A 111 17.74 -11.55 -12.17
C VAL A 111 19.12 -10.95 -12.43
N ASN A 112 20.04 -10.97 -11.46
CA ASN A 112 21.41 -10.50 -11.67
C ASN A 112 22.10 -11.25 -12.82
N HIS A 113 21.97 -12.59 -12.83
CA HIS A 113 22.50 -13.43 -13.91
C HIS A 113 21.98 -13.01 -15.29
N TYR A 114 20.67 -12.82 -15.46
CA TYR A 114 20.12 -12.37 -16.75
C TYR A 114 20.42 -10.92 -17.09
N ALA A 115 20.65 -10.09 -16.08
CA ALA A 115 21.03 -8.70 -16.25
C ALA A 115 22.51 -8.52 -16.59
N GLY A 116 23.36 -9.52 -16.30
CA GLY A 116 24.82 -9.42 -16.41
C GLY A 116 25.45 -8.48 -15.38
N VAL A 117 24.70 -8.08 -14.35
CA VAL A 117 25.13 -7.15 -13.30
C VAL A 117 24.55 -7.54 -11.96
N ASP A 118 25.29 -7.26 -10.89
CA ASP A 118 24.83 -7.50 -9.53
C ASP A 118 24.05 -6.33 -8.93
N GLY A 119 23.34 -6.62 -7.85
CA GLY A 119 22.65 -5.60 -7.06
C GLY A 119 21.48 -4.93 -7.78
N VAL A 120 20.79 -5.63 -8.69
CA VAL A 120 19.63 -5.10 -9.42
C VAL A 120 18.52 -4.65 -8.46
N PHE A 121 18.25 -5.44 -7.42
CA PHE A 121 17.31 -5.12 -6.36
C PHE A 121 18.03 -4.71 -5.07
N ALA A 122 17.41 -3.80 -4.32
CA ALA A 122 17.83 -3.47 -2.96
C ALA A 122 17.69 -4.69 -2.03
N LYS A 123 18.38 -4.65 -0.88
CA LYS A 123 18.24 -5.65 0.18
C LYS A 123 16.80 -5.69 0.72
N GLY A 124 16.33 -6.88 1.10
CA GLY A 124 14.99 -7.06 1.67
C GLY A 124 13.85 -6.98 0.66
N PHE A 125 12.62 -7.01 1.15
CA PHE A 125 11.38 -6.90 0.37
C PHE A 125 10.24 -6.44 1.27
N ASN A 126 9.19 -5.88 0.69
CA ASN A 126 7.94 -5.69 1.43
C ASN A 126 6.96 -6.79 1.10
N ASP A 127 6.16 -7.20 2.07
CA ASP A 127 5.11 -8.19 1.89
C ASP A 127 3.81 -7.78 2.56
N GLN A 128 2.70 -8.09 1.91
CA GLN A 128 1.38 -8.11 2.51
C GLN A 128 0.81 -9.51 2.35
N ILE A 129 0.50 -10.17 3.45
CA ILE A 129 -0.19 -11.46 3.44
C ILE A 129 -1.65 -11.22 3.04
N ILE A 130 -2.09 -11.88 1.98
CA ILE A 130 -3.47 -11.81 1.48
C ILE A 130 -4.27 -12.92 2.17
N GLY A 131 -4.94 -12.54 3.26
CA GLY A 131 -5.85 -13.42 3.98
C GLY A 131 -7.21 -13.59 3.29
N PRO A 132 -8.05 -14.53 3.75
CA PRO A 132 -9.31 -14.90 3.11
C PRO A 132 -10.36 -13.78 3.04
N GLY A 133 -10.30 -12.80 3.96
CA GLY A 133 -11.20 -11.64 3.94
C GLY A 133 -10.93 -10.65 2.80
N ARG A 134 -9.79 -10.77 2.12
CA ARG A 134 -9.35 -9.82 1.09
C ARG A 134 -9.56 -10.41 -0.31
N SER A 135 -10.37 -9.72 -1.12
CA SER A 135 -10.66 -10.15 -2.49
C SER A 135 -9.41 -10.11 -3.36
N LEU A 136 -9.03 -11.26 -3.93
CA LEU A 136 -7.92 -11.36 -4.88
C LEU A 136 -8.18 -10.50 -6.13
N ASP A 137 -9.42 -10.40 -6.59
CA ASP A 137 -9.78 -9.58 -7.76
C ASP A 137 -9.49 -8.09 -7.55
N VAL A 138 -9.78 -7.58 -6.34
CA VAL A 138 -9.44 -6.20 -5.97
C VAL A 138 -7.93 -6.01 -5.96
N VAL A 139 -7.17 -6.95 -5.43
CA VAL A 139 -5.69 -6.88 -5.43
C VAL A 139 -5.14 -6.97 -6.85
N TYR A 140 -5.69 -7.83 -7.73
CA TYR A 140 -5.31 -7.92 -9.14
C TYR A 140 -5.58 -6.63 -9.89
N ARG A 141 -6.78 -6.06 -9.72
CA ARG A 141 -7.17 -4.76 -10.29
C ARG A 141 -6.20 -3.67 -9.83
N TYR A 142 -6.00 -3.56 -8.52
CA TYR A 142 -5.06 -2.62 -7.93
C TYR A 142 -3.65 -2.78 -8.53
N LEU A 143 -3.17 -4.01 -8.71
CA LEU A 143 -1.83 -4.23 -9.24
C LEU A 143 -1.68 -3.76 -10.69
N ARG A 144 -2.64 -4.14 -11.55
CA ARG A 144 -2.65 -3.80 -12.99
C ARG A 144 -2.72 -2.30 -13.24
N GLU A 145 -3.34 -1.57 -12.34
CA GLU A 145 -3.53 -0.12 -12.46
C GLU A 145 -2.33 0.71 -11.96
N ASN A 146 -1.30 0.09 -11.35
CA ASN A 146 -0.12 0.82 -10.86
C ASN A 146 0.58 1.69 -11.93
N PRO A 147 0.84 1.18 -13.16
CA PRO A 147 1.42 2.01 -14.23
C PRO A 147 0.55 3.21 -14.57
N PHE A 148 -0.79 3.03 -14.63
CA PHE A 148 -1.75 4.12 -14.85
C PHE A 148 -1.70 5.14 -13.72
N ARG A 149 -1.77 4.71 -12.45
CA ARG A 149 -1.66 5.63 -11.30
C ARG A 149 -0.33 6.38 -11.26
N LEU A 150 0.77 5.77 -11.71
CA LEU A 150 2.05 6.48 -11.85
C LEU A 150 2.01 7.52 -12.98
N ALA A 151 1.42 7.19 -14.13
CA ALA A 151 1.29 8.11 -15.25
C ALA A 151 0.44 9.34 -14.87
N VAL A 152 -0.71 9.12 -14.23
CA VAL A 152 -1.60 10.20 -13.76
C VAL A 152 -0.89 11.10 -12.75
N ARG A 153 -0.14 10.52 -11.79
CA ARG A 153 0.65 11.29 -10.82
C ARG A 153 1.75 12.12 -11.47
N ARG A 154 2.43 11.60 -12.50
CA ARG A 154 3.46 12.36 -13.23
C ARG A 154 2.87 13.50 -14.05
N ALA A 155 1.68 13.28 -14.64
CA ALA A 155 0.96 14.30 -15.39
C ALA A 155 0.33 15.38 -14.50
N ASN A 156 0.13 15.10 -13.22
CA ASN A 156 -0.44 16.03 -12.25
C ASN A 156 0.43 16.09 -10.98
N PRO A 157 1.54 16.84 -10.97
CA PRO A 157 2.42 16.94 -9.80
C PRO A 157 1.74 17.61 -8.59
N ASP A 158 0.84 18.57 -8.84
CA ASP A 158 0.09 19.32 -7.82
C ASP A 158 -1.23 18.66 -7.40
N PHE A 159 -1.37 17.34 -7.59
CA PHE A 159 -2.63 16.59 -7.47
C PHE A 159 -3.17 16.42 -6.04
N PHE A 160 -2.82 17.30 -5.11
CA PHE A 160 -3.52 17.43 -3.84
C PHE A 160 -4.83 18.17 -4.07
N ARG A 161 -5.79 17.43 -4.64
CA ARG A 161 -7.10 17.98 -4.95
C ARG A 161 -7.93 17.98 -3.69
N ARG A 162 -8.33 19.18 -3.27
CA ARG A 162 -9.50 19.33 -2.42
C ARG A 162 -10.72 18.97 -3.26
N LEU A 163 -11.54 18.04 -2.79
CA LEU A 163 -12.87 17.80 -3.36
C LEU A 163 -13.88 18.00 -2.24
N ASP A 164 -14.87 18.86 -2.46
CA ASP A 164 -15.81 19.25 -1.41
C ASP A 164 -17.08 18.37 -1.35
N ASN A 165 -17.28 17.48 -2.32
CA ASN A 165 -18.48 16.66 -2.42
C ASN A 165 -18.20 15.28 -3.04
N LEU A 166 -17.22 14.55 -2.52
CA LEU A 166 -16.93 13.18 -2.94
C LEU A 166 -17.83 12.22 -2.15
N GLU A 167 -18.53 11.33 -2.84
CA GLU A 167 -19.29 10.27 -2.19
C GLU A 167 -18.37 9.10 -1.84
N ILE A 168 -18.35 8.72 -0.57
CA ILE A 168 -17.57 7.61 -0.02
C ILE A 168 -18.52 6.80 0.87
N ASN A 169 -18.79 5.55 0.49
CA ASN A 169 -19.64 4.63 1.25
C ASN A 169 -21.02 5.22 1.60
N GLY A 170 -21.66 5.86 0.62
CA GLY A 170 -22.96 6.53 0.79
C GLY A 170 -22.93 7.81 1.63
N ARG A 171 -21.76 8.30 2.03
CA ARG A 171 -21.60 9.59 2.73
C ARG A 171 -20.90 10.59 1.82
N ARG A 172 -21.44 11.81 1.75
CA ARG A 172 -20.74 12.92 1.09
C ARG A 172 -19.64 13.42 2.01
N CYS A 173 -18.44 13.55 1.48
CA CYS A 173 -17.25 13.96 2.21
C CYS A 173 -16.54 15.10 1.48
N ARG A 174 -15.94 16.00 2.26
CA ARG A 174 -14.81 16.80 1.81
C ARG A 174 -13.54 15.99 2.00
N VAL A 175 -12.65 16.04 1.02
CA VAL A 175 -11.38 15.31 1.05
C VAL A 175 -10.24 16.20 0.63
N TYR A 176 -9.07 15.99 1.22
CA TYR A 176 -7.84 16.70 0.91
C TYR A 176 -6.66 15.73 1.00
N GLY A 177 -5.86 15.60 -0.07
CA GLY A 177 -4.68 14.75 -0.06
C GLY A 177 -4.67 13.73 -1.21
N ASN A 178 -4.09 12.55 -0.96
CA ASN A 178 -3.93 11.51 -1.98
C ASN A 178 -5.15 10.57 -2.06
N LEU A 179 -6.05 10.83 -3.02
CA LEU A 179 -7.26 10.02 -3.22
C LEU A 179 -6.98 8.54 -3.53
N HIS A 180 -5.84 8.21 -4.15
CA HIS A 180 -5.48 6.81 -4.46
C HIS A 180 -5.26 5.94 -3.21
N LEU A 181 -5.22 6.52 -2.02
CA LEU A 181 -5.19 5.74 -0.78
C LEU A 181 -6.52 4.99 -0.53
N LEU A 182 -7.63 5.48 -1.08
CA LEU A 182 -8.94 4.81 -1.02
C LEU A 182 -8.94 3.47 -1.77
N ASP A 183 -8.24 3.42 -2.90
CA ASP A 183 -8.16 2.25 -3.78
C ASP A 183 -7.20 1.16 -3.25
N ASN A 184 -6.44 1.44 -2.19
CA ASN A 184 -5.47 0.48 -1.66
C ASN A 184 -6.21 -0.70 -1.00
N PRO A 185 -5.99 -1.96 -1.42
CA PRO A 185 -6.67 -3.11 -0.84
C PRO A 185 -6.18 -3.50 0.56
N PHE A 186 -5.04 -2.96 0.99
CA PHE A 186 -4.41 -3.23 2.29
C PHE A 186 -4.68 -2.07 3.25
N LYS A 187 -5.95 -1.91 3.65
CA LYS A 187 -6.36 -0.94 4.67
C LYS A 187 -6.59 -1.65 6.00
N GLU A 188 -6.18 -1.00 7.09
CA GLU A 188 -6.41 -1.47 8.46
C GLU A 188 -6.95 -0.32 9.31
N GLN A 189 -8.07 -0.55 10.00
CA GLN A 189 -8.57 0.42 10.96
C GLN A 189 -7.69 0.44 12.21
N VAL A 190 -7.30 1.63 12.66
CA VAL A 190 -6.67 1.82 13.98
C VAL A 190 -7.73 2.28 14.96
N VAL A 191 -8.01 1.43 15.94
CA VAL A 191 -8.91 1.70 17.06
C VAL A 191 -8.37 0.99 18.28
N VAL A 192 -8.29 1.70 19.41
CA VAL A 192 -7.82 1.13 20.68
C VAL A 192 -8.98 1.14 21.67
N HIS A 193 -9.44 -0.05 22.09
CA HIS A 193 -10.52 -0.14 23.05
C HIS A 193 -9.98 -0.14 24.48
N ARG A 194 -10.68 0.55 25.39
CA ARG A 194 -10.33 0.55 26.82
C ARG A 194 -10.30 -0.85 27.43
N ALA A 195 -11.18 -1.73 26.96
CA ALA A 195 -11.30 -3.11 27.44
C ALA A 195 -10.22 -4.05 26.87
N ASP A 196 -9.42 -3.61 25.89
CA ASP A 196 -8.35 -4.44 25.35
C ASP A 196 -7.28 -4.67 26.43
N ASP A 197 -6.90 -5.93 26.59
CA ASP A 197 -5.75 -6.34 27.40
C ASP A 197 -4.42 -6.03 26.70
N ASP A 198 -3.31 -6.12 27.44
CA ASP A 198 -1.98 -5.78 26.91
C ASP A 198 -1.53 -6.72 25.79
N ALA A 199 -1.99 -7.97 25.80
CA ALA A 199 -1.71 -8.93 24.72
C ALA A 199 -2.40 -8.52 23.41
N THR A 200 -3.68 -8.12 23.48
CA THR A 200 -4.46 -7.65 22.35
C THR A 200 -3.94 -6.33 21.80
N ARG A 201 -3.57 -5.39 22.67
CA ARG A 201 -2.95 -4.12 22.28
C ARG A 201 -1.64 -4.35 21.52
N ARG A 202 -0.77 -5.22 22.03
CA ARG A 202 0.50 -5.59 21.35
C ARG A 202 0.24 -6.22 19.99
N ARG A 203 -0.65 -7.20 19.91
CA ARG A 203 -1.01 -7.87 18.65
C ARG A 203 -1.59 -6.90 17.61
N ASN A 204 -2.50 -6.02 18.03
CA ASN A 204 -3.08 -5.01 17.14
C ASN A 204 -2.02 -4.01 16.65
N ARG A 205 -1.15 -3.54 17.54
CA ARG A 205 -0.04 -2.66 17.19
C ARG A 205 0.91 -3.33 16.19
N GLU A 206 1.32 -4.58 16.43
CA GLU A 206 2.17 -5.34 15.52
C GLU A 206 1.52 -5.49 14.13
N ARG A 207 0.21 -5.77 14.07
CA ARG A 207 -0.56 -5.81 12.81
C ARG A 207 -0.54 -4.48 12.07
N TRP A 208 -0.80 -3.37 12.76
CA TRP A 208 -0.84 -2.04 12.14
C TRP A 208 0.54 -1.60 11.63
N LEU A 209 1.60 -1.81 12.42
CA LEU A 209 2.94 -1.42 12.03
C LEU A 209 3.47 -2.27 10.86
N TYR A 210 3.14 -3.56 10.83
CA TYR A 210 3.39 -4.42 9.67
C TYR A 210 2.67 -3.89 8.42
N ALA A 211 1.38 -3.57 8.52
CA ALA A 211 0.62 -3.05 7.39
C ALA A 211 1.22 -1.74 6.87
N ALA A 212 1.52 -0.79 7.77
CA ALA A 212 2.12 0.49 7.42
C ALA A 212 3.51 0.34 6.77
N ALA A 213 4.38 -0.48 7.35
CA ALA A 213 5.73 -0.73 6.83
C ALA A 213 5.73 -1.36 5.43
N ASN A 214 4.70 -2.13 5.11
CA ASN A 214 4.57 -2.87 3.87
C ASN A 214 3.63 -2.21 2.86
N GLY A 215 3.39 -0.89 2.98
CA GLY A 215 2.66 -0.11 1.98
C GLY A 215 1.13 -0.17 2.08
N GLY A 216 0.61 -0.75 3.15
CA GLY A 216 -0.78 -0.61 3.56
C GLY A 216 -1.11 0.79 4.07
N VAL A 217 -2.39 1.01 4.34
CA VAL A 217 -2.96 2.30 4.75
C VAL A 217 -3.64 2.12 6.10
N LEU A 218 -3.28 2.94 7.08
CA LEU A 218 -3.99 2.97 8.35
C LEU A 218 -5.12 3.99 8.29
N VAL A 219 -6.30 3.59 8.73
CA VAL A 219 -7.53 4.42 8.67
C VAL A 219 -8.03 4.66 10.08
N SER A 220 -8.11 5.92 10.50
CA SER A 220 -8.60 6.26 11.85
C SER A 220 -8.84 7.75 11.99
N PRO A 221 -9.69 8.18 12.94
CA PRO A 221 -9.69 9.56 13.38
C PRO A 221 -8.52 9.93 14.30
N PHE A 222 -7.77 8.96 14.82
CA PHE A 222 -6.58 9.15 15.68
C PHE A 222 -6.83 10.11 16.86
N ILE A 223 -7.89 9.86 17.62
CA ILE A 223 -8.38 10.79 18.65
C ILE A 223 -7.63 10.57 19.96
N SER A 224 -7.52 9.31 20.39
CA SER A 224 -6.91 8.96 21.68
C SER A 224 -5.39 9.06 21.67
N PRO A 225 -4.74 9.25 22.83
CA PRO A 225 -3.27 9.24 22.92
C PRO A 225 -2.63 7.95 22.37
N ALA A 226 -3.27 6.80 22.60
CA ALA A 226 -2.80 5.51 22.10
C ALA A 226 -2.84 5.43 20.56
N GLU A 227 -3.93 5.89 19.94
CA GLU A 227 -4.04 5.92 18.47
C GLU A 227 -3.05 6.92 17.86
N LYS A 228 -2.85 8.08 18.50
CA LYS A 228 -1.84 9.07 18.07
C LYS A 228 -0.42 8.53 18.16
N ALA A 229 -0.11 7.71 19.17
CA ALA A 229 1.18 7.01 19.25
C ALA A 229 1.36 6.07 18.05
N VAL A 230 0.36 5.23 17.74
CA VAL A 230 0.37 4.34 16.56
C VAL A 230 0.56 5.13 15.27
N ARG A 231 -0.11 6.28 15.14
CA ARG A 231 0.05 7.19 14.00
C ARG A 231 1.51 7.64 13.86
N ALA A 232 2.12 8.16 14.92
CA ALA A 232 3.50 8.64 14.91
C ALA A 232 4.49 7.53 14.52
N GLU A 233 4.30 6.32 15.05
CA GLU A 233 5.11 5.16 14.71
C GLU A 233 4.95 4.75 13.24
N ALA A 234 3.72 4.72 12.73
CA ALA A 234 3.44 4.43 11.33
C ALA A 234 4.07 5.49 10.40
N GLU A 235 4.00 6.77 10.75
CA GLU A 235 4.62 7.86 9.98
C GLU A 235 6.15 7.73 9.93
N ALA A 236 6.78 7.35 11.05
CA ALA A 236 8.22 7.10 11.14
C ALA A 236 8.67 5.93 10.25
N LEU A 237 7.79 4.95 10.04
CA LEU A 237 8.00 3.83 9.10
C LEU A 237 7.76 4.21 7.63
N GLY A 238 7.34 5.45 7.34
CA GLY A 238 6.96 5.87 5.99
C GLY A 238 5.54 5.46 5.59
N GLY A 239 4.71 5.10 6.58
CA GLY A 239 3.34 4.63 6.40
C GLY A 239 2.41 5.64 5.73
N ARG A 240 1.27 5.13 5.26
CA ARG A 240 0.21 5.89 4.60
C ARG A 240 -1.02 5.92 5.49
N LEU A 241 -1.71 7.04 5.52
CA LEU A 241 -2.82 7.28 6.45
C LEU A 241 -4.04 7.84 5.72
N ILE A 242 -5.22 7.40 6.16
CA ILE A 242 -6.48 8.10 5.94
C ILE A 242 -6.92 8.64 7.30
N LEU A 243 -6.83 9.97 7.46
CA LEU A 243 -7.26 10.69 8.66
C LEU A 243 -8.72 11.08 8.49
N ILE A 244 -9.58 10.63 9.39
CA ILE A 244 -10.98 11.07 9.45
C ILE A 244 -11.06 12.22 10.43
N THR A 245 -11.57 13.36 9.98
CA THR A 245 -11.67 14.57 10.80
C THR A 245 -13.07 15.17 10.74
N ASP A 246 -13.42 15.87 11.80
CA ASP A 246 -14.58 16.73 11.87
C ASP A 246 -14.32 18.16 11.38
N THR A 247 -13.06 18.51 11.16
CA THR A 247 -12.67 19.87 10.82
C THR A 247 -13.29 20.28 9.49
N HIS A 248 -14.01 21.40 9.50
CA HIS A 248 -14.58 21.97 8.29
C HIS A 248 -13.49 22.56 7.39
N PHE A 249 -13.56 22.24 6.10
CA PHE A 249 -12.71 22.86 5.10
C PHE A 249 -13.38 24.14 4.62
N GLY A 250 -13.02 25.28 5.21
CA GLY A 250 -13.39 26.59 4.67
C GLY A 250 -12.77 26.85 3.28
N GLU A 251 -13.14 27.96 2.63
CA GLU A 251 -12.70 28.27 1.26
C GLU A 251 -11.18 28.28 1.08
N CYS A 252 -10.45 28.72 2.11
CA CYS A 252 -8.97 28.76 2.13
C CYS A 252 -8.35 27.67 3.04
N TYR A 253 -9.08 26.58 3.33
CA TYR A 253 -8.59 25.54 4.23
C TYR A 253 -7.28 24.94 3.74
N LYS A 254 -6.29 24.96 4.63
CA LYS A 254 -5.03 24.27 4.49
C LYS A 254 -4.80 23.44 5.76
N PRO A 255 -4.40 22.17 5.64
CA PRO A 255 -4.05 21.36 6.81
C PRO A 255 -2.92 21.97 7.62
N ALA A 256 -2.77 21.53 8.87
CA ALA A 256 -1.60 21.86 9.69
C ALA A 256 -0.30 21.52 8.94
N ALA A 257 0.78 22.26 9.18
CA ALA A 257 2.02 22.17 8.41
C ALA A 257 2.54 20.72 8.27
N HIS A 258 2.47 19.93 9.35
CA HIS A 258 2.81 18.51 9.36
C HIS A 258 1.95 17.68 8.41
N ASP A 259 0.62 17.80 8.50
CA ASP A 259 -0.34 17.08 7.66
C ASP A 259 -0.28 17.54 6.20
N PHE A 260 0.00 18.81 5.97
CA PHE A 260 0.23 19.36 4.64
C PHE A 260 1.46 18.70 3.99
N GLU A 261 2.56 18.55 4.71
CA GLU A 261 3.76 17.87 4.21
C GLU A 261 3.51 16.37 3.94
N LEU A 262 2.73 15.70 4.79
CA LEU A 262 2.33 14.32 4.55
C LEU A 262 1.43 14.17 3.33
N CYS A 263 0.50 15.12 3.14
CA CYS A 263 -0.26 15.24 1.90
C CYS A 263 0.72 15.38 0.74
N LEU A 264 1.60 16.38 0.72
CA LEU A 264 2.58 16.63 -0.35
C LEU A 264 3.41 15.39 -0.74
N ARG A 265 3.77 14.54 0.23
CA ARG A 265 4.50 13.29 -0.02
C ARG A 265 3.63 12.13 -0.51
N GLY A 266 2.33 12.36 -0.73
CA GLY A 266 1.34 11.37 -1.11
C GLY A 266 1.03 10.34 -0.01
N ARG A 267 1.31 10.65 1.26
CA ARG A 267 1.19 9.73 2.40
C ARG A 267 -0.06 9.94 3.24
N LEU A 268 -0.80 11.02 3.02
CA LEU A 268 -2.01 11.33 3.78
C LEU A 268 -3.18 11.65 2.85
N LEU A 269 -4.35 11.17 3.24
CA LEU A 269 -5.65 11.64 2.79
C LEU A 269 -6.45 12.04 4.03
N ILE A 270 -6.94 13.28 4.06
CA ILE A 270 -7.82 13.80 5.10
C ILE A 270 -9.25 13.73 4.57
N VAL A 271 -10.16 13.15 5.34
CA VAL A 271 -11.55 12.95 4.99
C VAL A 271 -12.44 13.57 6.06
N SER A 272 -13.32 14.48 5.67
CA SER A 272 -14.30 15.13 6.53
C SER A 272 -15.72 14.88 6.02
N PRO A 273 -16.50 14.00 6.67
CA PRO A 273 -17.91 13.79 6.33
C PRO A 273 -18.72 15.09 6.45
N LEU A 274 -19.58 15.36 5.46
CA LEU A 274 -20.51 16.50 5.49
C LEU A 274 -21.65 16.26 6.49
N GLY A 275 -22.17 17.34 7.07
CA GLY A 275 -23.40 17.34 7.88
C GLY A 275 -23.20 17.37 9.40
N ASP A 276 -22.00 17.07 9.91
CA ASP A 276 -21.72 17.14 11.34
C ASP A 276 -21.01 18.47 11.70
N THR A 277 -21.75 19.47 12.21
CA THR A 277 -21.21 20.78 12.67
C THR A 277 -21.12 20.91 14.20
N ALA A 278 -21.64 19.93 14.94
CA ALA A 278 -21.64 19.95 16.41
C ALA A 278 -20.24 19.68 16.99
N PRO A 279 -19.95 20.14 18.23
CA PRO A 279 -18.70 19.85 18.93
C PRO A 279 -18.40 18.35 19.02
N LEU A 280 -17.11 18.01 19.18
CA LEU A 280 -16.69 16.62 19.33
C LEU A 280 -17.35 15.97 20.56
N SER A 281 -18.13 14.91 20.33
CA SER A 281 -18.82 14.14 21.35
C SER A 281 -18.42 12.66 21.27
N ARG A 282 -18.69 11.89 22.33
CA ARG A 282 -18.44 10.43 22.33
C ARG A 282 -19.14 9.74 21.17
N GLU A 283 -20.41 10.08 20.93
CA GLU A 283 -21.21 9.52 19.85
C GLU A 283 -20.56 9.80 18.49
N ARG A 284 -20.02 11.00 18.31
CA ARG A 284 -19.34 11.39 17.07
C ARG A 284 -18.03 10.65 16.87
N CYS A 285 -17.23 10.48 17.93
CA CYS A 285 -16.03 9.63 17.88
C CYS A 285 -16.37 8.20 17.45
N LEU A 286 -17.49 7.64 17.95
CA LEU A 286 -17.99 6.33 17.52
C LEU A 286 -18.37 6.34 16.04
N ARG A 287 -19.14 7.33 15.57
CA ARG A 287 -19.48 7.46 14.13
C ARG A 287 -18.26 7.58 13.22
N MET A 288 -17.22 8.28 13.66
CA MET A 288 -15.95 8.39 12.90
C MET A 288 -15.21 7.05 12.88
N ASN A 289 -15.22 6.31 13.98
CA ASN A 289 -14.67 4.95 14.03
C ASN A 289 -15.47 3.98 13.15
N ASP A 290 -16.79 4.05 13.15
CA ASP A 290 -17.62 3.22 12.26
C ASP A 290 -17.32 3.52 10.79
N PHE A 291 -17.16 4.81 10.46
CA PHE A 291 -16.76 5.23 9.12
C PHE A 291 -15.33 4.78 8.75
N ALA A 292 -14.39 4.80 9.70
CA ALA A 292 -13.05 4.23 9.52
C ALA A 292 -13.10 2.72 9.25
N SER A 293 -13.96 2.01 9.99
CA SER A 293 -14.17 0.57 9.85
C SER A 293 -14.71 0.21 8.47
N ALA A 294 -15.73 0.96 8.01
CA ALA A 294 -16.27 0.83 6.66
C ALA A 294 -15.18 1.05 5.62
N LEU A 295 -14.50 2.20 5.65
CA LEU A 295 -13.40 2.51 4.72
C LEU A 295 -12.29 1.45 4.67
N ALA A 296 -11.92 0.87 5.83
CA ALA A 296 -10.92 -0.17 5.90
C ALA A 296 -11.39 -1.51 5.32
N SER A 297 -12.68 -1.80 5.46
CA SER A 297 -13.33 -3.01 4.96
C SER A 297 -13.77 -2.88 3.49
N ASP A 298 -13.92 -1.65 3.01
CA ASP A 298 -14.54 -1.39 1.72
C ASP A 298 -13.68 -1.79 0.54
N ARG A 299 -14.34 -2.56 -0.31
CA ARG A 299 -13.92 -2.97 -1.64
C ARG A 299 -14.38 -1.91 -2.64
N ILE A 300 -13.86 -0.68 -2.52
CA ILE A 300 -14.07 0.37 -3.53
C ILE A 300 -13.50 -0.13 -4.87
#